data_AF-W1DGQ6-F1
#
_entry.id   AF-W1DGQ6-F1
#
_cell.length_a   1.000
_cell.length_b   1.000
_cell.length_c   1.000
_cell.angle_alpha   90.00
_cell.angle_beta   90.00
_cell.angle_gamma   90.00
#
_symmetry.space_group_name_H-M   'P 1'
#
loop_
_entity.id
_entity.type
_entity.pdbx_description
1 polymer ?
#
loop_
_entity_poly.entity_id
_entity_poly.type
_entity_poly.pdbx_seq_one_letter_code
_entity_poly.pdbx_strand_id
1 'polypeptide(L)'
;MASDSRSDFLICAGIRKNSPDGKIHPDGLTKKFVTARKLSGLSCSDNPPTFHEIRSLSGRIYEAAYGKEFAQKLFGHKSEKMTEMYLNKRQKEYVMI
;
A
#
# COMPACT_ATOMS: atom_id res chain seq x y z
N MET A 1 9.60 -23.48 -28.89
CA MET A 1 8.46 -22.92 -28.15
C MET A 1 8.97 -21.75 -27.35
N ALA A 2 8.46 -20.53 -27.58
CA ALA A 2 8.89 -19.37 -26.81
C ALA A 2 8.42 -19.53 -25.36
N SER A 3 9.34 -19.58 -24.40
CA SER A 3 8.99 -19.55 -22.98
C SER A 3 8.35 -18.19 -22.70
N ASP A 4 7.08 -18.18 -22.34
CA ASP A 4 6.38 -16.95 -21.93
C ASP A 4 7.16 -16.35 -20.75
N SER A 5 7.81 -15.21 -20.98
CA SER A 5 8.72 -14.58 -20.02
C SER A 5 7.98 -13.80 -18.92
N ARG A 6 6.67 -14.06 -18.79
CA ARG A 6 5.77 -13.34 -17.89
C ARG A 6 5.62 -14.14 -16.61
N SER A 7 5.78 -13.44 -15.50
CA SER A 7 5.48 -13.97 -14.16
C SER A 7 3.97 -14.11 -14.00
N ASP A 8 3.53 -15.14 -13.26
CA ASP A 8 2.12 -15.34 -12.90
C ASP A 8 1.63 -14.32 -11.85
N PHE A 9 2.54 -13.53 -11.25
CA PHE A 9 2.20 -12.54 -10.24
C PHE A 9 1.89 -11.18 -10.87
N LEU A 10 0.77 -10.55 -10.43
CA LEU A 10 0.38 -9.19 -10.82
C LEU A 10 1.47 -8.15 -10.50
N ILE A 11 2.19 -8.35 -9.40
CA ILE A 11 3.35 -7.54 -8.99
C ILE A 11 4.55 -8.48 -8.92
N CYS A 12 5.52 -8.31 -9.82
CA CYS A 12 6.71 -9.16 -9.93
C CYS A 12 8.00 -8.33 -10.14
N ALA A 13 9.15 -8.91 -9.78
CA ALA A 13 10.47 -8.28 -9.98
C ALA A 13 11.13 -8.65 -11.32
N GLY A 14 10.35 -9.28 -12.21
CA GLY A 14 10.80 -9.96 -13.42
C GLY A 14 11.44 -11.33 -13.14
N ILE A 15 11.41 -12.22 -14.14
CA ILE A 15 12.08 -13.53 -14.07
C ILE A 15 13.60 -13.33 -14.13
N ARG A 16 14.31 -13.87 -13.13
CA ARG A 16 15.77 -13.78 -13.00
C ARG A 16 16.36 -15.16 -12.71
N LYS A 17 17.65 -15.35 -12.96
CA LYS A 17 18.36 -16.62 -12.67
C LYS A 17 18.13 -17.11 -11.23
N ASN A 18 18.04 -16.18 -10.26
CA ASN A 18 17.84 -16.49 -8.84
C ASN A 18 16.39 -16.27 -8.36
N SER A 19 15.46 -15.91 -9.25
CA SER A 19 14.03 -15.77 -8.99
C SER A 19 13.28 -16.17 -10.26
N PRO A 20 13.16 -17.49 -10.50
CA PRO A 20 12.64 -18.02 -11.76
C PRO A 20 11.13 -17.76 -11.93
N ASP A 21 10.41 -17.52 -10.84
CA ASP A 21 8.98 -17.22 -10.80
C ASP A 21 8.69 -15.70 -10.78
N GLY A 22 9.71 -14.86 -10.57
CA GLY A 22 9.57 -13.41 -10.43
C GLY A 22 8.86 -12.96 -9.14
N LYS A 23 8.68 -13.86 -8.16
CA LYS A 23 7.99 -13.57 -6.90
C LYS A 23 8.72 -12.49 -6.10
N ILE A 24 7.95 -11.57 -5.52
CA ILE A 24 8.48 -10.55 -4.61
C ILE A 24 8.21 -10.95 -3.16
N HIS A 25 9.25 -10.82 -2.32
CA HIS A 25 9.09 -10.90 -0.88
C HIS A 25 8.46 -9.59 -0.33
N PRO A 26 7.46 -9.64 0.56
CA PRO A 26 6.81 -8.44 1.12
C PRO A 26 7.81 -7.41 1.70
N ASP A 27 8.85 -7.86 2.39
CA ASP A 27 9.89 -6.96 2.91
C ASP A 27 10.61 -6.17 1.82
N GLY A 28 10.71 -6.72 0.61
CA GLY A 28 11.28 -6.02 -0.54
C GLY A 28 10.46 -4.78 -0.90
N LEU A 29 9.14 -4.88 -0.89
CA LEU A 29 8.23 -3.75 -1.12
C LEU A 29 8.35 -2.71 -0.01
N THR A 30 8.32 -3.14 1.25
CA THR A 30 8.46 -2.23 2.39
C THR A 30 9.78 -1.46 2.36
N LYS A 31 10.90 -2.14 2.07
CA LYS A 31 12.22 -1.50 1.97
C LYS A 31 12.28 -0.49 0.82
N LYS A 32 11.78 -0.87 -0.36
CA LYS A 32 11.76 0.02 -1.54
C LYS A 32 10.86 1.24 -1.31
N PHE A 33 9.73 1.07 -0.64
CA PHE A 33 8.88 2.18 -0.23
C PHE A 33 9.61 3.15 0.71
N VAL A 34 10.34 2.64 1.72
CA VAL A 34 11.15 3.48 2.61
C VAL A 34 12.23 4.24 1.84
N THR A 35 12.89 3.60 0.87
CA THR A 35 13.84 4.30 -0.02
C THR A 35 13.14 5.41 -0.80
N ALA A 36 12.01 5.14 -1.44
CA ALA A 36 11.25 6.15 -2.19
C ALA A 36 10.80 7.33 -1.31
N ARG A 37 10.32 7.04 -0.10
CA ARG A 37 9.95 8.07 0.91
C ARG A 37 11.14 8.95 1.31
N LYS A 38 12.35 8.39 1.41
CA LYS A 38 13.56 9.18 1.69
C LYS A 38 13.95 10.05 0.49
N LEU A 39 13.79 9.52 -0.71
CA LEU A 39 14.11 10.23 -1.95
C LEU A 39 13.12 11.36 -2.28
N SER A 40 11.89 11.31 -1.78
CA SER A 40 10.89 12.35 -2.03
C SER A 40 11.21 13.70 -1.35
N GLY A 41 12.19 13.74 -0.44
CA GLY A 41 12.55 14.96 0.29
C GLY A 41 11.48 15.46 1.26
N LEU A 42 10.42 14.69 1.49
CA LEU A 42 9.33 15.07 2.40
C LEU A 42 9.79 14.98 3.86
N SER A 43 9.65 16.07 4.61
CA SER A 43 9.83 16.07 6.06
C SER A 43 8.70 15.27 6.72
N CYS A 44 9.00 14.03 7.07
CA CYS A 44 8.08 13.19 7.84
C CYS A 44 8.31 13.40 9.35
N SER A 45 7.26 13.28 10.15
CA SER A 45 7.36 13.23 11.63
C SER A 45 8.26 12.09 12.13
N ASP A 46 8.60 12.09 13.41
CA ASP A 46 9.39 11.07 14.14
C ASP A 46 8.99 9.62 13.82
N ASN A 47 7.70 9.38 13.57
CA ASN A 47 7.17 8.11 13.06
C ASN A 47 6.71 8.26 11.61
N PRO A 48 7.60 8.07 10.62
CA PRO A 48 7.28 8.29 9.22
C PRO A 48 6.40 7.15 8.66
N PRO A 49 5.46 7.46 7.74
CA PRO A 49 4.46 6.49 7.26
C PRO A 49 5.12 5.30 6.57
N THR A 50 4.68 4.07 6.87
CA THR A 50 5.20 2.84 6.25
C THR A 50 4.39 2.44 5.03
N PHE A 51 4.80 1.38 4.33
CA PHE A 51 4.05 0.86 3.17
C PHE A 51 2.60 0.49 3.54
N HIS A 52 2.37 0.04 4.77
CA HIS A 52 1.03 -0.32 5.27
C HIS A 52 0.07 0.88 5.31
N GLU A 53 0.59 2.10 5.44
CA GLU A 53 -0.23 3.33 5.49
C GLU A 53 -0.95 3.63 4.16
N ILE A 54 -0.52 3.02 3.04
CA ILE A 54 -1.26 3.10 1.77
C ILE A 54 -2.67 2.50 1.93
N ARG A 55 -2.82 1.45 2.74
CA ARG A 55 -4.14 0.87 3.03
C ARG A 55 -5.01 1.87 3.79
N SER A 56 -4.50 2.48 4.86
CA SER A 56 -5.23 3.52 5.61
C SER A 56 -5.61 4.72 4.72
N LEU A 57 -4.69 5.17 3.86
CA LEU A 57 -4.96 6.25 2.90
C LEU A 57 -6.06 5.88 1.91
N SER A 58 -6.00 4.68 1.31
CA SER A 58 -7.02 4.16 0.41
C SER A 58 -8.41 4.19 1.07
N GLY A 59 -8.51 3.77 2.33
CA GLY A 59 -9.76 3.76 3.08
C GLY A 59 -10.40 5.14 3.17
N ARG A 60 -9.61 6.16 3.52
CA ARG A 60 -10.09 7.55 3.62
C ARG A 60 -10.55 8.11 2.28
N ILE A 61 -9.83 7.80 1.19
CA ILE A 61 -10.19 8.23 -0.16
C ILE A 61 -11.50 7.57 -0.60
N TYR A 62 -11.63 6.26 -0.42
CA TYR A 62 -12.82 5.52 -0.83
C TYR A 62 -14.03 5.76 0.07
N GLU A 63 -13.83 6.03 1.36
CA GLU A 63 -14.91 6.49 2.25
C GLU A 63 -15.45 7.84 1.77
N ALA A 64 -14.57 8.81 1.50
CA ALA A 64 -14.99 10.13 1.03
C ALA A 64 -15.72 10.07 -0.33
N ALA A 65 -15.29 9.17 -1.23
CA ALA A 65 -15.86 9.04 -2.56
C ALA A 65 -17.12 8.17 -2.65
N TYR A 66 -17.23 7.11 -1.84
CA TYR A 66 -18.28 6.07 -1.99
C TYR A 66 -18.95 5.66 -0.67
N GLY A 67 -18.58 6.28 0.45
CA GLY A 67 -19.13 6.01 1.78
C GLY A 67 -18.41 4.90 2.56
N LYS A 68 -18.67 4.88 3.88
CA LYS A 68 -18.02 3.98 4.85
C LYS A 68 -18.27 2.50 4.54
N GLU A 69 -19.48 2.12 4.12
CA GLU A 69 -19.81 0.73 3.79
C GLU A 69 -18.98 0.20 2.63
N PHE A 70 -18.76 1.03 1.60
CA PHE A 70 -17.95 0.64 0.45
C PHE A 70 -16.49 0.40 0.88
N ALA A 71 -15.91 1.34 1.63
CA ALA A 71 -14.55 1.20 2.15
C ALA A 71 -14.39 -0.04 3.06
N GLN A 72 -15.38 -0.33 3.90
CA GLN A 72 -15.40 -1.52 4.75
C GLN A 72 -15.42 -2.83 3.94
N LYS A 73 -16.29 -2.89 2.91
CA LYS A 73 -16.38 -4.05 2.00
C LYS A 73 -15.09 -4.23 1.20
N LEU A 74 -14.51 -3.15 0.68
CA LEU A 74 -13.22 -3.15 -0.02
C LEU A 74 -12.09 -3.71 0.86
N PHE A 75 -12.13 -3.41 2.15
CA PHE A 75 -11.16 -3.91 3.12
C PHE A 75 -11.42 -5.33 3.61
N GLY A 76 -12.61 -5.89 3.34
CA GLY A 76 -13.01 -7.20 3.85
C GLY A 76 -13.18 -7.24 5.37
N HIS A 77 -13.47 -6.11 6.02
CA HIS A 77 -13.62 -6.06 7.48
C HIS A 77 -15.04 -6.44 7.91
N LYS A 78 -15.15 -7.43 8.79
CA LYS A 78 -16.44 -7.87 9.36
C LYS A 78 -17.04 -6.87 10.35
N SER A 79 -16.21 -6.06 11.01
CA SER A 79 -16.63 -5.07 12.01
C SER A 79 -16.25 -3.66 11.60
N GLU A 80 -17.18 -2.71 11.80
CA GLU A 80 -16.96 -1.29 11.58
C GLU A 80 -15.79 -0.72 12.38
N LYS A 81 -15.58 -1.23 13.60
CA LYS A 81 -14.51 -0.79 14.50
C LYS A 81 -13.11 -0.96 13.88
N MET A 82 -12.92 -2.01 13.07
CA MET A 82 -11.66 -2.21 12.35
C MET A 82 -11.49 -1.19 11.23
N THR A 83 -12.56 -0.85 10.51
CA THR A 83 -12.53 0.19 9.48
C THR A 83 -12.25 1.55 10.10
N GLU A 84 -12.86 1.89 11.23
CA GLU A 84 -12.62 3.13 11.96
C GLU A 84 -11.15 3.34 12.35
N MET A 85 -10.41 2.27 12.68
CA MET A 85 -8.96 2.36 12.94
C MET A 85 -8.17 2.82 11.71
N TYR A 86 -8.56 2.42 10.50
CA TYR A 86 -7.91 2.82 9.25
C TYR A 86 -8.38 4.18 8.74
N LEU A 87 -9.59 4.61 9.10
CA LEU A 87 -10.14 5.92 8.76
C LEU A 87 -9.67 7.02 9.72
N ASN A 88 -9.20 6.65 10.91
CA ASN A 88 -8.70 7.60 11.89
C ASN A 88 -7.48 8.37 11.35
N LYS A 89 -7.66 9.68 11.17
CA LYS A 89 -6.68 10.57 10.55
C LYS A 89 -5.46 10.88 11.43
N ARG A 90 -5.41 10.42 12.69
CA ARG A 90 -4.29 10.59 13.65
C ARG A 90 -3.62 11.98 13.61
N GLN A 91 -4.41 13.02 13.37
CA GLN A 91 -3.96 14.42 13.23
C GLN A 91 -2.86 14.67 12.17
N LYS A 92 -2.79 13.85 11.11
CA LYS A 92 -1.91 14.05 9.95
C LYS A 92 -2.75 14.22 8.70
N GLU A 93 -3.33 15.41 8.54
CA GLU A 93 -3.98 15.81 7.30
C GLU A 93 -2.96 16.40 6.35
N TYR A 94 -2.99 15.95 5.09
CA TYR A 94 -2.25 16.55 4.01
C TYR A 94 -3.23 17.44 3.23
N VAL A 95 -2.99 18.75 3.25
CA VAL A 95 -3.78 19.73 2.49
C VAL A 95 -3.02 20.01 1.21
N MET A 96 -3.66 19.78 0.06
CA MET A 96 -3.19 20.33 -1.21
C MET A 96 -3.46 21.84 -1.14
N ILE A 97 -2.39 22.65 -1.09
CA ILE A 97 -2.47 24.11 -1.29
C ILE A 97 -2.40 24.40 -2.78
#